data_AF-A0A4R6QMM1-F1
#
_entry.id   AF-A0A4R6QMM1-F1
#
_cell.length_a   1.000
_cell.length_b   1.000
_cell.length_c   1.000
_cell.angle_alpha   90.00
_cell.angle_beta   90.00
_cell.angle_gamma   90.00
#
_symmetry.space_group_name_H-M   'P 1'
#
loop_
_entity.id
_entity.type
_entity.pdbx_description
1 polymer ?
#
loop_
_entity_poly.entity_id
_entity_poly.type
_entity_poly.pdbx_seq_one_letter_code
_entity_poly.pdbx_strand_id
1 'polypeptide(L)'
;MNSPLICAGLGLLALGTAHAELVDIRWNDAGRFEYQAQIAPAKFAEVCGKLGKGQRVDWSFRAERPTQFNIHYHESKQVVYPAKVDGASAAEGQLNPALDQDFCWMWSNKTDKPIALTLTLQR
;
A
#
# COMPACT_ATOMS: atom_id res chain seq x y z
N MET A 1 32.97 -50.25 -10.69
CA MET A 1 33.50 -49.38 -9.62
C MET A 1 32.90 -48.01 -9.83
N ASN A 2 32.07 -47.57 -8.87
CA ASN A 2 31.13 -46.46 -9.01
C ASN A 2 31.84 -45.10 -9.03
N SER A 3 31.49 -44.26 -10.01
CA SER A 3 31.68 -42.81 -9.96
C SER A 3 30.51 -42.16 -9.24
N PRO A 4 30.73 -41.20 -8.31
CA PRO A 4 29.73 -40.20 -8.00
C PRO A 4 30.02 -38.92 -8.79
N LEU A 5 29.14 -38.62 -9.75
CA LEU A 5 28.93 -37.28 -10.28
C LEU A 5 28.35 -36.43 -9.14
N ILE A 6 29.15 -35.51 -8.59
CA ILE A 6 28.64 -34.47 -7.68
C ILE A 6 28.23 -33.27 -8.55
N CYS A 7 26.94 -33.18 -8.85
CA CYS A 7 26.34 -31.95 -9.33
C CYS A 7 26.22 -30.98 -8.15
N ALA A 8 27.19 -30.07 -8.01
CA ALA A 8 27.07 -28.93 -7.12
C ALA A 8 26.12 -27.90 -7.74
N GLY A 9 24.81 -28.09 -7.54
CA GLY A 9 23.81 -27.07 -7.83
C GLY A 9 23.76 -26.05 -6.69
N LEU A 10 24.55 -24.97 -6.78
CA LEU A 10 24.31 -23.79 -5.95
C LEU A 10 23.06 -23.09 -6.47
N GLY A 11 21.93 -23.35 -5.81
CA GLY A 11 20.70 -22.58 -6.01
C GLY A 11 20.93 -21.14 -5.59
N LEU A 12 20.83 -20.21 -6.54
CA LEU A 12 20.66 -18.79 -6.22
C LEU A 12 19.33 -18.63 -5.48
N LEU A 13 19.40 -18.42 -4.16
CA LEU A 13 18.31 -17.84 -3.40
C LEU A 13 18.13 -16.40 -3.90
N ALA A 14 17.15 -16.19 -4.77
CA ALA A 14 16.69 -14.85 -5.11
C ALA A 14 16.09 -14.23 -3.84
N LEU A 15 16.89 -13.43 -3.13
CA LEU A 15 16.41 -12.55 -2.07
C LEU A 15 15.51 -11.52 -2.74
N GLY A 16 14.19 -11.76 -2.66
CA GLY A 16 13.18 -10.80 -3.12
C GLY A 16 13.42 -9.46 -2.44
N THR A 17 13.66 -8.43 -3.24
CA THR A 17 13.84 -7.07 -2.74
C THR A 17 12.51 -6.58 -2.19
N ALA A 18 12.41 -6.46 -0.86
CA ALA A 18 11.28 -5.82 -0.19
C ALA A 18 11.34 -4.30 -0.43
N HIS A 19 10.99 -3.89 -1.64
CA HIS A 19 10.79 -2.49 -1.98
C HIS A 19 9.53 -2.00 -1.25
N ALA A 20 9.62 -0.82 -0.65
CA ALA A 20 8.41 -0.08 -0.31
C ALA A 20 7.61 0.11 -1.59
N GLU A 21 6.42 -0.44 -1.64
CA GLU A 21 5.63 -0.49 -2.86
C GLU A 21 4.84 0.82 -2.96
N LEU A 22 5.36 1.74 -3.80
CA LEU A 22 4.60 2.86 -4.33
C LEU A 22 3.83 2.36 -5.53
N VAL A 23 2.49 2.35 -5.44
CA VAL A 23 1.61 1.85 -6.49
C VAL A 23 0.74 2.98 -7.02
N ASP A 24 0.74 3.18 -8.33
CA ASP A 24 -0.16 4.13 -8.97
C ASP A 24 -1.60 3.60 -9.01
N ILE A 25 -2.56 4.45 -8.65
CA ILE A 25 -3.98 4.15 -8.80
C ILE A 25 -4.35 4.09 -10.28
N ARG A 26 -4.83 2.93 -10.72
CA ARG A 26 -5.33 2.67 -12.08
C ARG A 26 -6.80 2.30 -12.02
N TRP A 27 -7.66 3.30 -12.14
CA TRP A 27 -9.11 3.13 -12.16
C TRP A 27 -9.56 2.27 -13.34
N ASN A 28 -10.46 1.32 -13.09
CA ASN A 28 -11.15 0.59 -14.15
C ASN A 28 -12.31 1.42 -14.74
N ASP A 29 -13.02 0.84 -15.71
CA ASP A 29 -14.16 1.49 -16.40
C ASP A 29 -15.33 1.85 -15.46
N ALA A 30 -15.44 1.16 -14.32
CA ALA A 30 -16.44 1.45 -13.28
C ALA A 30 -15.97 2.48 -12.25
N GLY A 31 -14.80 3.10 -12.43
CA GLY A 31 -14.23 4.04 -11.45
C GLY A 31 -13.75 3.35 -10.17
N ARG A 32 -13.48 2.05 -10.22
CA ARG A 32 -13.03 1.26 -9.08
C ARG A 32 -11.55 0.93 -9.18
N PHE A 33 -10.88 0.88 -8.04
CA PHE A 33 -9.52 0.36 -7.90
C PHE A 33 -9.46 -0.58 -6.70
N GLU A 34 -8.83 -1.73 -6.89
CA GLU A 34 -8.56 -2.70 -5.84
C GLU A 34 -7.06 -2.97 -5.79
N TYR A 35 -6.55 -3.11 -4.57
CA TYR A 35 -5.15 -3.43 -4.35
C TYR A 35 -5.00 -4.40 -3.18
N GLN A 36 -4.04 -5.31 -3.30
CA GLN A 36 -3.69 -6.27 -2.27
C GLN A 36 -2.17 -6.27 -2.08
N ALA A 37 -1.73 -6.35 -0.83
CA ALA A 37 -0.30 -6.29 -0.51
C ALA A 37 0.07 -7.22 0.64
N GLN A 38 1.36 -7.54 0.71
CA GLN A 38 2.01 -8.12 1.88
C GLN A 38 3.03 -7.13 2.42
N ILE A 39 2.69 -6.45 3.52
CA ILE A 39 3.57 -5.44 4.11
C ILE A 39 4.55 -6.14 5.06
N ALA A 40 5.82 -6.22 4.68
CA ALA A 40 6.87 -6.81 5.51
C ALA A 40 7.05 -6.07 6.85
N PRO A 41 7.66 -6.71 7.87
CA PRO A 41 7.98 -6.08 9.15
C PRO A 41 8.75 -4.78 8.98
N ALA A 42 8.38 -3.74 9.73
CA ALA A 42 8.97 -2.40 9.68
C ALA A 42 8.95 -1.73 8.29
N LYS A 43 8.13 -2.20 7.35
CA LYS A 43 7.91 -1.60 6.03
C LYS A 43 6.54 -0.93 5.93
N PHE A 44 6.29 -0.33 4.77
CA PHE A 44 5.02 0.28 4.42
C PHE A 44 4.60 -0.11 2.99
N ALA A 45 3.30 -0.03 2.73
CA ALA A 45 2.73 0.01 1.39
C ALA A 45 2.05 1.36 1.18
N GLU A 46 2.12 1.88 -0.03
CA GLU A 46 1.64 3.21 -0.36
C GLU A 46 1.03 3.23 -1.77
N VAL A 47 -0.22 3.66 -1.85
CA VAL A 47 -0.99 3.72 -3.09
C VAL A 47 -1.31 5.17 -3.40
N CYS A 48 -0.80 5.71 -4.50
CA CYS A 48 -0.89 7.13 -4.85
C CYS A 48 -1.65 7.35 -6.16
N GLY A 49 -2.34 8.47 -6.28
CA GLY A 49 -2.91 8.89 -7.56
C GLY A 49 -3.33 10.36 -7.58
N LYS A 50 -3.33 10.93 -8.79
CA LYS A 50 -3.82 12.28 -9.04
C LYS A 50 -5.32 12.34 -8.81
N LEU A 51 -5.75 13.17 -7.88
CA LEU A 51 -7.15 13.50 -7.66
C LEU A 51 -7.36 14.99 -7.83
N GLY A 52 -8.45 15.33 -8.50
CA GLY A 52 -8.85 16.71 -8.76
C GLY A 52 -9.82 17.24 -7.73
N LYS A 53 -9.82 18.56 -7.56
CA LYS A 53 -10.80 19.28 -6.75
C LYS A 53 -12.23 18.89 -7.14
N GLY A 54 -13.05 18.63 -6.12
CA GLY A 54 -14.46 18.30 -6.31
C GLY A 54 -14.72 16.84 -6.70
N GLN A 55 -13.68 16.02 -6.87
CA GLN A 55 -13.84 14.57 -6.88
C GLN A 55 -14.29 14.07 -5.50
N ARG A 56 -14.84 12.86 -5.50
CA ARG A 56 -15.17 12.10 -4.31
C ARG A 56 -14.54 10.74 -4.48
N VAL A 57 -13.84 10.25 -3.45
CA VAL A 57 -13.34 8.88 -3.41
C VAL A 57 -13.82 8.24 -2.13
N ASP A 58 -14.71 7.26 -2.26
CA ASP A 58 -15.03 6.35 -1.16
C ASP A 58 -13.90 5.31 -1.06
N TRP A 59 -13.41 5.09 0.14
CA TRP A 59 -12.28 4.19 0.39
C TRP A 59 -12.57 3.27 1.56
N SER A 60 -12.04 2.05 1.48
CA SER A 60 -12.01 1.12 2.60
C SER A 60 -10.76 0.25 2.53
N PHE A 61 -10.27 -0.18 3.69
CA PHE A 61 -9.22 -1.18 3.76
C PHE A 61 -9.49 -2.20 4.85
N ARG A 62 -8.90 -3.39 4.69
CA ARG A 62 -8.77 -4.41 5.74
C ARG A 62 -7.35 -4.97 5.74
N ALA A 63 -6.82 -5.17 6.94
CA ALA A 63 -5.52 -5.75 7.22
C ALA A 63 -5.67 -6.86 8.26
N GLU A 64 -4.84 -7.89 8.19
CA GLU A 64 -4.86 -9.02 9.14
C GLU A 64 -4.48 -8.61 10.57
N ARG A 65 -3.76 -7.48 10.73
CA ARG A 65 -3.34 -6.93 12.02
C ARG A 65 -3.40 -5.39 11.99
N PRO A 66 -3.39 -4.73 13.16
CA PRO A 66 -3.30 -3.28 13.25
C PRO A 66 -2.12 -2.69 12.45
N THR A 67 -2.41 -1.64 11.70
CA THR A 67 -1.44 -0.84 10.93
C THR A 67 -1.51 0.63 11.36
N GLN A 68 -0.47 1.41 11.06
CA GLN A 68 -0.58 2.88 11.10
C GLN A 68 -1.02 3.35 9.72
N PHE A 69 -2.26 3.81 9.63
CA PHE A 69 -2.89 4.23 8.38
C PHE A 69 -2.96 5.75 8.28
N ASN A 70 -2.75 6.27 7.08
CA ASN A 70 -3.11 7.64 6.75
C ASN A 70 -3.41 7.80 5.25
N ILE A 71 -4.19 8.85 4.96
CA ILE A 71 -4.25 9.47 3.65
C ILE A 71 -3.44 10.75 3.76
N HIS A 72 -2.55 11.01 2.81
CA HIS A 72 -1.83 12.28 2.77
C HIS A 72 -1.65 12.81 1.34
N TYR A 73 -1.33 14.09 1.26
CA TYR A 73 -0.84 14.73 0.04
C TYR A 73 0.24 15.74 0.41
N HIS A 74 1.07 16.11 -0.57
CA HIS A 74 2.13 17.08 -0.37
C HIS A 74 1.72 18.43 -0.93
N GLU A 75 1.70 19.46 -0.09
CA GLU A 75 1.54 20.85 -0.51
C GLU A 75 2.86 21.59 -0.32
N SER A 76 3.57 21.80 -1.43
CA SER A 76 4.93 22.35 -1.43
C SER A 76 5.88 21.52 -0.54
N LYS A 77 6.21 22.01 0.67
CA LYS A 77 7.09 21.31 1.63
C LYS A 77 6.32 20.71 2.82
N GLN A 78 4.99 20.82 2.82
CA GLN A 78 4.14 20.33 3.90
C GLN A 78 3.45 19.03 3.50
N VAL A 79 3.31 18.14 4.47
CA VAL A 79 2.49 16.92 4.33
C VAL A 79 1.18 17.19 5.07
N VAL A 80 0.07 17.08 4.37
CA VAL A 80 -1.27 17.24 4.95
C VAL A 80 -1.92 15.87 5.04
N TYR A 81 -2.60 15.60 6.15
CA TYR A 81 -3.24 14.30 6.43
C TYR A 81 -4.76 14.43 6.53
N PRO A 82 -5.51 14.29 5.42
CA PRO A 82 -6.98 14.28 5.47
C PRO A 82 -7.57 13.18 6.35
N ALA A 83 -6.86 12.07 6.51
CA ALA A 83 -7.23 10.99 7.42
C ALA A 83 -5.97 10.38 8.04
N LYS A 84 -6.02 10.06 9.32
CA LYS A 84 -4.94 9.34 10.02
C LYS A 84 -5.53 8.51 11.15
N VAL A 85 -5.22 7.22 11.17
CA VAL A 85 -5.70 6.28 12.18
C VAL A 85 -4.55 5.38 12.58
N ASP A 86 -4.11 5.49 13.83
CA ASP A 86 -3.06 4.64 14.36
C ASP A 86 -3.68 3.35 14.95
N GLY A 87 -3.14 2.19 14.58
CA GLY A 87 -3.55 0.91 15.14
C GLY A 87 -4.84 0.32 14.56
N ALA A 88 -5.21 0.66 13.32
CA ALA A 88 -6.39 0.13 12.66
C ALA A 88 -6.09 -1.14 11.84
N SER A 89 -6.90 -2.17 12.01
CA SER A 89 -6.96 -3.34 11.11
C SER A 89 -8.00 -3.16 10.00
N ALA A 90 -8.91 -2.20 10.13
CA ALA A 90 -9.82 -1.79 9.07
C ALA A 90 -10.25 -0.34 9.30
N ALA A 91 -10.49 0.38 8.22
CA ALA A 91 -11.21 1.64 8.25
C ALA A 91 -11.83 1.91 6.89
N GLU A 92 -12.81 2.80 6.87
CA GLU A 92 -13.45 3.29 5.67
C GLU A 92 -13.80 4.77 5.83
N GLY A 93 -14.04 5.44 4.72
CA GLY A 93 -14.44 6.83 4.72
C GLY A 93 -14.55 7.39 3.32
N GLN A 94 -14.70 8.70 3.26
CA GLN A 94 -14.76 9.46 2.02
C GLN A 94 -13.65 10.51 2.02
N LEU A 95 -13.00 10.64 0.86
CA LEU A 95 -12.06 11.72 0.58
C LEU A 95 -12.68 12.66 -0.45
N ASN A 96 -12.70 13.96 -0.13
CA ASN A 96 -13.16 15.01 -1.02
C ASN A 96 -12.02 16.02 -1.23
N PRO A 97 -11.16 15.81 -2.25
CA PRO A 97 -10.06 16.73 -2.52
C PRO A 97 -10.53 18.17 -2.70
N ALA A 98 -9.94 19.09 -1.93
CA ALA A 98 -10.20 20.53 -2.06
C ALA A 98 -9.31 21.21 -3.11
N LEU A 99 -8.28 20.50 -3.59
CA LEU A 99 -7.29 20.93 -4.56
C LEU A 99 -6.80 19.75 -5.39
N ASP A 100 -6.16 20.05 -6.52
CA ASP A 100 -5.55 19.06 -7.40
C ASP A 100 -4.19 18.65 -6.83
N GLN A 101 -4.06 17.39 -6.41
CA GLN A 101 -2.82 16.85 -5.84
C GLN A 101 -2.69 15.35 -6.09
N ASP A 102 -1.49 14.82 -5.83
CA ASP A 102 -1.26 13.40 -5.66
C ASP A 102 -1.62 13.01 -4.21
N PHE A 103 -2.71 12.25 -4.04
CA PHE A 103 -3.13 11.72 -2.76
C PHE A 103 -2.67 10.28 -2.62
N CYS A 104 -2.13 9.94 -1.46
CA CYS A 104 -1.56 8.64 -1.15
C CYS A 104 -2.25 8.02 0.07
N TRP A 105 -2.64 6.76 -0.04
CA TRP A 105 -3.06 5.91 1.07
C TRP A 105 -1.84 5.09 1.52
N MET A 106 -1.42 5.25 2.76
CA MET A 106 -0.23 4.59 3.30
C MET A 106 -0.56 3.78 4.55
N TRP A 107 -0.01 2.57 4.61
CA TRP A 107 -0.06 1.69 5.79
C TRP A 107 1.35 1.32 6.20
N SER A 108 1.72 1.60 7.46
CA SER A 108 2.97 1.09 8.04
C SER A 108 2.73 -0.14 8.91
N ASN A 109 3.53 -1.18 8.69
CA ASN A 109 3.61 -2.34 9.55
C ASN A 109 4.70 -2.14 10.61
N LYS A 110 4.29 -1.97 11.88
CA LYS A 110 5.20 -1.87 13.03
C LYS A 110 5.42 -3.20 13.77
N THR A 111 4.83 -4.28 13.27
CA THR A 111 4.95 -5.62 13.84
C THR A 111 6.17 -6.37 13.29
N ASP A 112 6.45 -7.54 13.86
CA ASP A 112 7.56 -8.43 13.51
C ASP A 112 7.20 -9.45 12.41
N LYS A 113 5.96 -9.46 11.93
CA LYS A 113 5.47 -10.39 10.90
C LYS A 113 4.87 -9.64 9.71
N PRO A 114 4.92 -10.18 8.48
CA PRO A 114 4.20 -9.62 7.35
C PRO A 114 2.70 -9.45 7.63
N ILE A 115 2.05 -8.45 7.06
CA ILE A 115 0.60 -8.20 7.18
C ILE A 115 -0.01 -8.24 5.78
N ALA A 116 -1.01 -9.09 5.56
CA ALA A 116 -1.84 -8.98 4.37
C ALA A 116 -2.78 -7.77 4.50
N LEU A 117 -2.88 -6.99 3.41
CA LEU A 117 -3.71 -5.81 3.30
C LEU A 117 -4.55 -5.90 2.02
N THR A 118 -5.78 -5.40 2.09
CA THR A 118 -6.64 -5.13 0.94
C THR A 118 -7.14 -3.68 1.00
N LEU A 119 -7.17 -3.01 -0.14
CA LEU A 119 -7.71 -1.67 -0.36
C LEU A 119 -8.78 -1.73 -1.44
N THR A 120 -9.87 -1.00 -1.25
CA THR A 120 -10.83 -0.66 -2.31
C THR A 120 -11.02 0.85 -2.35
N LEU A 121 -10.95 1.41 -3.56
CA LEU A 121 -11.29 2.80 -3.85
C LEU A 121 -12.41 2.84 -4.89
N GLN A 122 -13.33 3.79 -4.74
CA GLN A 122 -14.40 4.08 -5.70
C GLN A 122 -14.50 5.59 -5.90
N ARG A 123 -14.42 6.06 -7.14
CA ARG A 123 -14.62 7.47 -7.51
C ARG A 123 -15.92 7.71 -8.26
#